data_AF-A0A0P4VWS7-F1
#
_entry.id   AF-A0A0P4VWS7-F1
#
_cell.length_a   1.000
_cell.length_b   1.000
_cell.length_c   1.000
_cell.angle_alpha   90.00
_cell.angle_beta   90.00
_cell.angle_gamma   90.00
#
_symmetry.space_group_name_H-M   'P 1'
#
loop_
_entity.id
_entity.type
_entity.pdbx_description
1 polymer ?
#
loop_
_entity_poly.entity_id
_entity_poly.type
_entity_poly.pdbx_seq_one_letter_code
_entity_poly.pdbx_strand_id
1 'polypeptide(L)'
;MYRMAEGVPYIGVYQDPTSTQEATVDPENLPVAGDEEIPVAWCCSGHLGDVAKLITDKRFRRHGFGKLLTATLARRQAALGFIPHAFVEEDNSVSKVMFENSPGWSVTHEIIWIKKLQAPV
;
A
#
# COMPACT_ATOMS: atom_id res chain seq x y z
N MET A 1 36.14 -1.48 -4.38
CA MET A 1 35.90 -1.62 -5.83
C MET A 1 35.63 -3.09 -6.12
N TYR A 2 34.38 -3.39 -6.49
CA TYR A 2 33.82 -4.51 -7.29
C TYR A 2 32.47 -5.01 -6.75
N ARG A 3 31.44 -4.62 -7.53
CA ARG A 3 30.08 -5.17 -7.73
C ARG A 3 29.05 -5.08 -6.60
N MET A 4 28.26 -4.00 -6.67
CA MET A 4 26.86 -3.98 -6.30
C MET A 4 26.01 -4.84 -7.25
N ALA A 5 24.87 -5.30 -6.72
CA ALA A 5 23.64 -5.68 -7.41
C ALA A 5 23.66 -6.98 -8.22
N GLU A 6 23.18 -8.07 -7.60
CA GLU A 6 22.44 -9.14 -8.29
C GLU A 6 21.66 -9.96 -7.25
N GLY A 7 20.43 -9.49 -6.93
CA GLY A 7 19.28 -10.34 -6.57
C GLY A 7 19.18 -11.01 -5.20
N VAL A 8 18.98 -10.28 -4.09
CA VAL A 8 18.24 -10.79 -2.89
C VAL A 8 17.69 -9.61 -2.04
N PRO A 9 16.49 -9.71 -1.41
CA PRO A 9 15.79 -8.60 -0.76
C PRO A 9 16.08 -8.57 0.74
N TYR A 10 16.88 -7.63 1.22
CA TYR A 10 17.03 -7.42 2.67
C TYR A 10 16.97 -5.94 3.03
N ILE A 11 16.05 -5.65 3.95
CA ILE A 11 16.04 -4.47 4.83
C ILE A 11 16.80 -4.83 6.10
N GLY A 12 17.61 -3.90 6.61
CA GLY A 12 18.22 -3.99 7.93
C GLY A 12 17.37 -3.23 8.96
N VAL A 13 17.20 -3.80 10.15
CA VAL A 13 16.57 -3.14 11.31
C VAL A 13 17.68 -2.47 12.13
N TYR A 14 17.54 -1.17 12.38
CA TYR A 14 18.43 -0.40 13.24
C TYR A 14 17.64 0.13 14.44
N GLN A 15 18.25 0.12 15.62
CA GLN A 15 17.68 0.72 16.81
C GLN A 15 17.92 2.23 16.75
N ASP A 16 16.86 3.03 16.58
CA ASP A 16 16.93 4.49 16.67
C ASP A 16 16.67 4.92 18.12
N PRO A 17 17.69 5.37 18.87
CA PRO A 17 17.54 5.79 20.26
C PRO A 17 16.76 7.12 20.42
N THR A 18 16.41 7.79 19.32
CA THR A 18 15.65 9.05 19.32
C THR A 18 14.19 8.89 18.94
N SER A 19 13.75 7.67 18.57
CA SER A 19 12.35 7.41 18.25
C SER A 19 11.48 7.52 19.51
N THR A 20 10.64 8.54 19.59
CA THR A 20 9.70 8.77 20.71
C THR A 20 8.30 8.21 20.47
N GLN A 21 8.07 7.55 19.33
CA GLN A 21 6.79 6.90 19.02
C GLN A 21 7.04 5.56 18.34
N GLU A 22 6.77 4.48 19.06
CA GLU A 22 6.28 3.29 18.40
C GLU A 22 4.84 3.56 17.98
N ALA A 23 4.55 3.61 16.69
CA ALA A 23 3.19 3.30 16.24
C ALA A 23 3.02 1.77 16.29
N THR A 24 3.20 1.16 17.47
CA THR A 24 2.95 -0.26 17.68
C THR A 24 1.45 -0.46 17.76
N VAL A 25 0.90 -1.02 16.69
CA VAL A 25 -0.43 -1.62 16.74
C VAL A 25 -0.35 -2.72 17.79
N ASP A 26 -1.13 -2.59 18.87
CA ASP A 26 -1.28 -3.65 19.86
C ASP A 26 -1.98 -4.84 19.18
N PRO A 27 -1.26 -5.94 18.87
CA PRO A 27 -1.83 -7.05 18.13
C PRO A 27 -2.86 -7.82 18.96
N GLU A 28 -2.81 -7.73 20.29
CA GLU A 28 -3.72 -8.43 21.20
C GLU A 28 -5.06 -7.70 21.34
N ASN A 29 -5.07 -6.38 21.11
CA ASN A 29 -6.26 -5.54 21.19
C ASN A 29 -6.75 -5.03 19.82
N LEU A 30 -6.33 -5.68 18.73
CA LEU A 30 -6.88 -5.40 17.41
C LEU A 30 -8.37 -5.81 17.39
N PRO A 31 -9.30 -4.89 17.09
CA PRO A 31 -10.69 -5.27 16.89
C PRO A 31 -10.75 -6.23 15.69
N VAL A 32 -11.18 -7.46 15.96
CA VAL A 32 -11.46 -8.47 14.95
C VAL A 32 -12.94 -8.34 14.59
N ALA A 33 -13.21 -8.15 13.30
CA ALA A 33 -14.57 -8.16 12.79
C ALA A 33 -15.19 -9.56 13.05
N GLY A 34 -16.42 -9.63 13.54
CA GLY A 34 -17.12 -10.91 13.71
C GLY A 34 -17.38 -11.60 12.36
N ASP A 35 -17.68 -12.90 12.37
CA ASP A 35 -17.90 -13.68 11.13
C ASP A 35 -19.02 -13.12 10.23
N GLU A 36 -19.97 -12.40 10.83
CA GLU A 36 -21.10 -11.76 10.14
C GLU A 36 -20.76 -10.35 9.59
N GLU A 37 -19.60 -9.80 9.96
CA GLU A 37 -19.18 -8.47 9.55
C GLU A 37 -18.49 -8.49 8.19
N ILE A 38 -19.04 -7.75 7.23
CA ILE A 38 -18.53 -7.68 5.87
C ILE A 38 -17.65 -6.43 5.72
N PRO A 39 -16.38 -6.55 5.30
CA PRO A 39 -15.51 -5.40 5.10
C PRO A 39 -16.04 -4.51 3.98
N VAL A 40 -16.22 -3.22 4.27
CA VAL A 40 -16.72 -2.24 3.30
C VAL A 40 -15.60 -1.58 2.49
N ALA A 41 -14.34 -1.68 2.95
CA ALA A 41 -13.16 -1.22 2.25
C ALA A 41 -11.91 -1.97 2.74
N TRP A 42 -10.93 -2.17 1.87
CA TRP A 42 -9.66 -2.82 2.21
C TRP A 42 -8.53 -2.42 1.26
N CYS A 43 -7.29 -2.62 1.72
CA CYS A 43 -6.08 -2.62 0.91
C CYS A 43 -5.09 -3.63 1.52
N CYS A 44 -4.11 -4.08 0.75
CA CYS A 44 -3.04 -4.94 1.24
C CYS A 44 -1.66 -4.36 0.91
N SER A 45 -0.65 -4.78 1.66
CA SER A 45 0.74 -4.63 1.22
C SER A 45 1.01 -5.61 0.09
N GLY A 46 1.55 -5.12 -1.02
CA GLY A 46 2.20 -5.97 -1.99
C GLY A 46 3.59 -6.39 -1.52
N HIS A 47 4.24 -7.22 -2.35
CA HIS A 47 5.50 -7.89 -2.03
C HIS A 47 6.70 -6.94 -2.06
N LEU A 48 6.57 -5.75 -2.66
CA LEU A 48 7.61 -4.72 -2.68
C LEU A 48 7.29 -3.54 -1.77
N GLY A 49 6.33 -3.70 -0.85
CA GLY A 49 5.87 -2.61 0.04
C GLY A 49 4.89 -1.65 -0.64
N ASP A 50 4.36 -2.01 -1.80
CA ASP A 50 3.33 -1.26 -2.50
C ASP A 50 1.97 -1.34 -1.80
N VAL A 51 1.17 -0.28 -1.92
CA VAL A 51 -0.24 -0.28 -1.55
C VAL A 51 -1.03 -0.91 -2.69
N ALA A 52 -1.51 -2.13 -2.46
CA ALA A 52 -2.14 -2.98 -3.46
C ALA A 52 -3.60 -3.30 -3.13
N LYS A 53 -4.33 -3.76 -4.15
CA LYS A 53 -5.70 -4.27 -4.07
C LYS A 53 -6.66 -3.36 -3.28
N LEU A 54 -6.49 -2.04 -3.43
CA LEU A 54 -7.35 -1.04 -2.81
C LEU A 54 -8.76 -1.15 -3.38
N ILE A 55 -9.73 -1.44 -2.53
CA ILE A 55 -11.14 -1.54 -2.90
C ILE A 55 -12.00 -0.85 -1.84
N THR A 56 -13.07 -0.21 -2.30
CA THR A 56 -14.18 0.25 -1.45
C THR A 56 -15.48 -0.20 -2.11
N ASP A 57 -16.32 -0.87 -1.34
CA ASP A 57 -17.67 -1.26 -1.74
C ASP A 57 -18.40 -0.03 -2.29
N LYS A 58 -19.10 -0.21 -3.42
CA LYS A 58 -19.73 0.88 -4.17
C LYS A 58 -20.70 1.69 -3.30
N ARG A 59 -21.38 1.05 -2.35
CA ARG A 59 -22.35 1.67 -1.41
C ARG A 59 -21.66 2.60 -0.42
N PHE A 60 -20.37 2.40 -0.16
CA PHE A 60 -19.58 3.09 0.86
C PHE A 60 -18.50 4.02 0.27
N ARG A 61 -18.52 4.26 -1.06
CA ARG A 61 -17.61 5.21 -1.71
C ARG A 61 -17.89 6.65 -1.27
N ARG A 62 -16.88 7.52 -1.42
CA ARG A 62 -16.92 8.95 -1.05
C ARG A 62 -17.05 9.25 0.46
N HIS A 63 -16.74 8.26 1.30
CA HIS A 63 -16.66 8.41 2.76
C HIS A 63 -15.21 8.52 3.27
N GLY A 64 -14.24 8.69 2.38
CA GLY A 64 -12.83 8.85 2.74
C GLY A 64 -12.07 7.55 3.06
N PHE A 65 -12.73 6.37 3.02
CA PHE A 65 -12.09 5.08 3.36
C PHE A 65 -10.84 4.76 2.54
N GLY A 66 -10.84 5.04 1.23
CA GLY A 66 -9.66 4.84 0.39
C GLY A 66 -8.45 5.62 0.91
N LYS A 67 -8.62 6.93 1.14
CA LYS A 67 -7.56 7.81 1.66
C LYS A 67 -7.08 7.38 3.05
N LEU A 68 -8.01 6.97 3.92
CA LEU A 68 -7.67 6.48 5.26
C LEU A 68 -6.80 5.22 5.20
N LEU A 69 -7.21 4.24 4.39
CA LEU A 69 -6.51 2.97 4.23
C LEU A 69 -5.13 3.17 3.63
N THR A 70 -5.01 3.92 2.53
CA THR A 70 -3.71 4.15 1.88
C THR A 70 -2.75 4.94 2.76
N ALA A 71 -3.22 5.95 3.49
CA ALA A 71 -2.38 6.69 4.43
C ALA A 71 -1.91 5.82 5.60
N THR A 72 -2.80 4.98 6.13
CA THR A 72 -2.46 4.08 7.25
C THR A 72 -1.44 3.03 6.82
N LEU A 73 -1.65 2.39 5.67
CA LEU A 73 -0.69 1.42 5.16
C LEU A 73 0.63 2.09 4.78
N ALA A 74 0.62 3.27 4.17
CA ALA A 74 1.84 4.00 3.83
C ALA A 74 2.67 4.36 5.07
N ARG A 75 2.04 4.84 6.15
CA ARG A 75 2.76 5.08 7.42
C ARG A 75 3.38 3.81 7.97
N ARG A 76 2.67 2.68 7.91
CA ARG A 76 3.20 1.37 8.34
C ARG A 76 4.39 0.94 7.49
N GLN A 77 4.31 1.09 6.16
CA GLN A 77 5.42 0.76 5.26
C GLN A 77 6.65 1.64 5.51
N ALA A 78 6.44 2.95 5.70
CA ALA A 78 7.50 3.88 6.05
C ALA A 78 8.17 3.52 7.39
N ALA A 79 7.39 3.14 8.40
CA ALA A 79 7.92 2.68 9.70
C ALA A 79 8.74 1.38 9.58
N LEU A 80 8.51 0.58 8.55
CA LEU A 80 9.28 -0.62 8.23
C LEU A 80 10.50 -0.34 7.32
N GLY A 81 10.75 0.92 6.96
CA GLY A 81 11.87 1.34 6.11
C GLY A 81 11.60 1.25 4.60
N PHE A 82 10.36 0.98 4.18
CA PHE A 82 9.98 1.00 2.77
C PHE A 82 9.62 2.41 2.32
N ILE A 83 9.77 2.69 1.01
CA ILE A 83 9.17 3.86 0.37
C ILE A 83 7.76 3.47 -0.07
N PRO A 84 6.70 4.04 0.55
CA PRO A 84 5.33 3.73 0.16
C PRO A 84 5.08 4.18 -1.28
N HIS A 85 4.57 3.27 -2.09
CA HIS A 85 4.19 3.54 -3.47
C HIS A 85 2.92 2.77 -3.83
N ALA A 86 2.29 3.13 -4.94
CA ALA A 86 1.09 2.47 -5.44
C ALA A 86 1.10 2.49 -6.96
N PHE A 87 0.55 1.45 -7.57
CA PHE A 87 0.29 1.40 -9.01
C PHE A 87 -1.18 1.69 -9.26
N VAL A 88 -1.45 2.64 -10.15
CA VAL A 88 -2.81 3.05 -10.50
C VAL A 88 -2.95 2.92 -12.01
N GLU A 89 -3.93 2.13 -12.45
CA GLU A 89 -4.26 1.98 -13.86
C GLU A 89 -4.55 3.33 -14.50
N GLU A 90 -4.20 3.47 -15.78
CA GLU A 90 -4.30 4.74 -16.49
C GLU A 90 -5.75 5.26 -16.53
N ASP A 91 -6.72 4.37 -16.67
CA ASP A 91 -8.15 4.68 -16.73
C ASP A 91 -8.81 4.85 -15.35
N ASN A 92 -8.07 4.57 -14.26
CA ASN A 92 -8.58 4.68 -12.90
C ASN A 92 -8.51 6.11 -12.36
N SER A 93 -9.32 6.99 -12.97
CA SER A 93 -9.45 8.39 -12.59
C SER A 93 -9.78 8.61 -11.12
N VAL A 94 -10.58 7.73 -10.50
CA VAL A 94 -10.98 7.84 -9.10
C VAL A 94 -9.78 7.72 -8.16
N SER A 95 -8.94 6.70 -8.35
CA SER A 95 -7.73 6.54 -7.55
C SER A 95 -6.70 7.63 -7.83
N LYS A 96 -6.54 8.05 -9.09
CA LYS A 96 -5.65 9.16 -9.47
C LYS A 96 -5.98 10.42 -8.69
N VAL A 97 -7.24 10.88 -8.78
CA VAL A 97 -7.72 12.07 -8.06
C VAL A 97 -7.56 11.90 -6.54
N MET A 98 -7.80 10.71 -6.00
CA MET A 98 -7.61 10.46 -4.57
C MET A 98 -6.15 10.65 -4.14
N PHE A 99 -5.19 10.09 -4.89
CA PHE A 99 -3.77 10.20 -4.57
C PHE A 99 -3.24 11.63 -4.79
N GLU A 100 -3.65 12.31 -5.87
CA GLU A 100 -3.31 13.73 -6.12
C GLU A 100 -3.78 14.64 -4.97
N ASN A 101 -4.94 14.34 -4.37
CA ASN A 101 -5.47 15.07 -3.21
C ASN A 101 -4.98 14.53 -1.86
N SER A 102 -3.97 13.66 -1.85
CA SER A 102 -3.39 13.07 -0.64
C SER A 102 -1.95 13.58 -0.45
N PRO A 103 -1.64 14.19 0.71
CA PRO A 103 -0.29 14.68 0.99
C PRO A 103 0.78 13.59 0.86
N GLY A 104 1.93 13.93 0.28
CA GLY A 104 3.08 13.04 0.16
C GLY A 104 3.05 12.07 -1.03
N TRP A 105 2.00 12.10 -1.85
CA TRP A 105 1.92 11.31 -3.07
C TRP A 105 2.23 12.17 -4.29
N SER A 106 2.96 11.60 -5.24
CA SER A 106 3.22 12.18 -6.55
C SER A 106 3.37 11.07 -7.59
N VAL A 107 3.03 11.39 -8.85
CA VAL A 107 3.31 10.49 -9.97
C VAL A 107 4.81 10.53 -10.25
N THR A 108 5.46 9.37 -10.26
CA THR A 108 6.91 9.28 -10.46
C THR A 108 7.30 8.48 -11.70
N HIS A 109 6.49 7.48 -12.08
CA HIS A 109 6.80 6.55 -13.17
C HIS A 109 5.52 6.12 -13.89
N GLU A 110 5.67 5.80 -15.17
CA GLU A 110 4.68 5.07 -15.96
C GLU A 110 5.13 3.62 -16.12
N ILE A 111 4.19 2.68 -16.03
CA ILE A 111 4.48 1.25 -16.08
C ILE A 111 3.53 0.58 -17.07
N ILE A 112 4.09 -0.29 -17.91
CA ILE A 112 3.34 -1.06 -18.89
C ILE A 112 3.32 -2.52 -18.44
N TRP A 113 2.13 -3.07 -18.21
CA TRP A 113 1.94 -4.48 -17.92
C TRP A 113 1.67 -5.26 -19.21
N ILE A 114 2.62 -6.12 -19.60
CA ILE A 114 2.48 -6.99 -20.76
C ILE A 114 1.92 -8.33 -20.31
N LYS A 115 0.71 -8.67 -20.77
CA LYS A 115 0.08 -9.96 -20.50
C LYS A 115 0.13 -10.84 -21.74
N LYS A 116 0.73 -12.03 -21.65
CA LYS A 116 0.58 -13.06 -22.68
C LYS A 116 -0.86 -13.58 -22.63
N LEU A 117 -1.62 -13.35 -23.69
CA LEU A 117 -2.91 -14.01 -23.87
C LEU A 117 -2.64 -15.50 -24.13
N GLN A 118 -3.32 -16.38 -23.41
CA GLN A 118 -3.25 -17.82 -23.71
C GLN A 118 -3.66 -18.02 -25.17
N ALA A 119 -2.92 -18.89 -25.89
CA ALA A 119 -3.36 -19.32 -27.20
C ALA A 119 -4.74 -19.98 -27.04
N PRO A 120 -5.70 -19.71 -27.93
CA PRO A 120 -6.98 -20.40 -27.88
C PRO A 120 -6.72 -21.91 -27.91
N VAL A 121 -7.37 -22.63 -26.97
CA VAL A 121 -7.41 -24.10 -26.95
C VAL A 121 -8.28 -24.58 -28.09
#